data_AF-A0A353D676-F1
#
_entry.id   AF-A0A353D676-F1
#
_cell.length_a   1.000
_cell.length_b   1.000
_cell.length_c   1.000
_cell.angle_alpha   90.00
_cell.angle_beta   90.00
_cell.angle_gamma   90.00
#
_symmetry.space_group_name_H-M   'P 1'
#
loop_
_entity.id
_entity.type
_entity.pdbx_description
1 polymer ?
#
loop_
_entity_poly.entity_id
_entity_poly.type
_entity_poly.pdbx_seq_one_letter_code
_entity_poly.pdbx_strand_id
1 'polypeptide(L)' 'MQIGNLCDGDLNNDGSTNTLDLNLYKLAHRSSVGDANYDVDADFNGDGVINTLDLNIYKGLHRLPPGPSCCAP' A
#
# COMPACT_ATOMS: atom_id res chain seq x y z
N MET A 1 0.71 1.49 17.36
CA MET A 1 -0.08 0.88 16.28
C MET A 1 0.05 1.82 15.10
N GLN A 2 0.93 1.48 14.16
CA GLN A 2 1.07 2.23 12.93
C GLN A 2 -0.22 1.99 12.13
N ILE A 3 -0.91 3.07 11.76
CA ILE A 3 -2.09 2.97 10.91
C ILE A 3 -1.49 2.71 9.53
N GLY A 4 -1.55 1.46 9.06
CA GLY A 4 -1.08 1.09 7.71
C GLY A 4 -1.79 1.92 6.64
N ASN A 5 -1.27 1.89 5.40
CA ASN A 5 -1.77 2.76 4.33
C ASN A 5 -3.11 2.29 3.71
N LEU A 6 -4.00 1.71 4.52
CA LEU A 6 -5.23 0.97 4.16
C LEU A 6 -6.16 1.73 3.20
N CYS A 7 -5.99 3.04 3.13
CA CYS A 7 -6.90 3.98 2.53
C CYS A 7 -6.28 4.74 1.34
N ASP A 8 -5.01 4.49 1.01
CA ASP A 8 -4.29 5.18 -0.05
C ASP A 8 -3.39 4.21 -0.83
N GLY A 9 -3.73 3.96 -2.10
CA GLY A 9 -2.97 3.05 -2.95
C GLY A 9 -1.89 3.74 -3.78
N ASP A 10 -1.78 5.06 -3.70
CA ASP A 10 -0.85 5.88 -4.48
C ASP A 10 0.52 5.93 -3.81
N LEU A 11 1.32 4.90 -4.07
CA LEU A 11 2.64 4.72 -3.48
C LEU A 11 3.67 5.69 -4.07
N ASN A 12 3.44 6.21 -5.29
CA ASN A 12 4.34 7.19 -5.91
C ASN A 12 3.89 8.65 -5.73
N ASN A 13 2.74 8.88 -5.09
CA ASN A 13 2.10 10.19 -4.89
C ASN A 13 1.88 10.97 -6.20
N ASP A 14 1.54 10.29 -7.30
CA ASP A 14 1.28 10.90 -8.61
C ASP A 14 -0.18 11.34 -8.80
N GLY A 15 -1.04 11.11 -7.81
CA GLY A 15 -2.45 11.43 -7.83
C GLY A 15 -3.32 10.33 -8.45
N SER A 16 -2.76 9.16 -8.77
CA SER A 16 -3.48 8.07 -9.45
C SER A 16 -3.01 6.68 -9.02
N THR A 17 -3.86 5.94 -8.30
CA THR A 17 -3.59 4.52 -7.99
C THR A 17 -3.64 3.64 -9.24
N ASN A 18 -2.49 3.30 -9.80
CA ASN A 18 -2.37 2.65 -11.11
C ASN A 18 -1.32 1.51 -11.13
N THR A 19 -0.84 1.13 -12.31
CA THR A 19 0.12 0.02 -12.44
C THR A 19 1.53 0.38 -11.94
N LEU A 20 1.86 1.67 -11.88
CA LEU A 20 3.11 2.17 -11.31
C LEU A 20 3.18 1.86 -9.81
N ASP A 21 2.10 2.09 -9.07
CA ASP A 21 2.03 1.76 -7.63
C ASP A 21 2.10 0.24 -7.41
N LEU A 22 1.45 -0.54 -8.27
CA LEU A 22 1.57 -2.00 -8.21
C LEU A 22 3.02 -2.46 -8.42
N ASN A 23 3.82 -1.73 -9.20
CA ASN A 23 5.24 -2.05 -9.37
C ASN A 23 6.05 -1.68 -8.11
N LEU A 24 5.74 -0.56 -7.46
CA LEU A 24 6.34 -0.20 -6.16
C LEU A 24 6.01 -1.24 -5.09
N TYR A 25 4.74 -1.63 -4.97
CA TYR A 25 4.31 -2.71 -4.10
C TYR A 25 5.10 -4.00 -4.33
N LYS A 26 5.33 -4.38 -5.60
CA LYS A 26 6.10 -5.60 -5.93
C LYS A 26 7.57 -5.53 -5.52
N LEU A 27 8.17 -4.33 -5.51
CA LEU A 27 9.54 -4.14 -5.02
C LEU A 27 9.64 -4.36 -3.52
N ALA A 28 8.58 -3.98 -2.78
CA ALA A 28 8.50 -4.15 -1.33
C ALA A 28 7.94 -5.52 -0.89
N HIS A 29 7.28 -6.26 -1.79
CA HIS A 29 6.65 -7.54 -1.45
C HIS A 29 7.63 -8.57 -0.89
N ARG A 30 7.20 -9.31 0.14
CA ARG A 30 7.99 -10.28 0.93
C ARG A 30 9.11 -9.65 1.76
N SER A 31 8.90 -8.42 2.21
CA SER A 31 9.75 -7.78 3.20
C SER A 31 8.98 -7.55 4.50
N SER A 32 9.71 -7.27 5.56
CA SER A 32 9.22 -7.01 6.90
C SER A 32 10.01 -5.88 7.55
N VAL A 33 9.49 -5.29 8.63
CA VAL A 33 10.16 -4.20 9.35
C VAL A 33 11.61 -4.57 9.66
N GLY A 34 12.54 -3.77 9.11
CA GLY A 34 13.99 -3.97 9.25
C GLY A 34 14.68 -4.46 7.98
N ASP A 35 13.94 -4.96 6.99
CA ASP A 35 14.49 -5.28 5.68
C ASP A 35 14.79 -4.02 4.87
N ALA A 36 15.83 -4.05 4.04
CA ALA A 36 16.27 -2.90 3.24
C ALA A 36 15.23 -2.42 2.22
N ASN A 37 14.34 -3.32 1.83
CA ASN A 37 13.29 -3.15 0.83
C ASN A 37 11.90 -3.11 1.47
N TYR A 38 11.81 -2.97 2.80
CA TYR A 38 10.55 -2.68 3.48
C TYR A 38 10.13 -1.24 3.21
N ASP A 39 8.90 -1.12 2.70
CA ASP A 39 8.24 0.14 2.47
C ASP A 39 6.97 0.20 3.33
N VAL A 40 6.96 1.12 4.29
CA VAL A 40 5.86 1.27 5.25
C VAL A 40 4.55 1.64 4.56
N ASP A 41 4.61 2.28 3.40
CA ASP A 41 3.42 2.70 2.65
C ASP A 41 2.80 1.51 1.88
N ALA A 42 3.58 0.46 1.61
CA ALA A 42 3.11 -0.79 1.00
C ALA A 42 2.65 -1.84 2.04
N ASP A 43 2.86 -1.58 3.35
CA ASP A 43 2.30 -2.32 4.48
C ASP A 43 0.88 -1.80 4.79
N PHE A 44 -0.06 -2.21 3.94
CA PHE A 44 -1.41 -1.66 3.94
C PHE A 44 -2.20 -2.01 5.22
N ASN A 45 -1.98 -3.18 5.81
CA ASN A 45 -2.63 -3.57 7.06
C ASN A 45 -1.86 -3.13 8.32
N GLY A 46 -0.62 -2.68 8.17
CA GLY A 46 0.24 -2.21 9.25
C GLY A 46 0.70 -3.33 10.19
N ASP A 47 0.77 -4.58 9.72
CA ASP A 47 1.16 -5.73 10.53
C ASP A 47 2.69 -5.94 10.59
N GLY A 48 3.45 -5.13 9.86
CA GLY A 48 4.90 -5.16 9.80
C GLY A 48 5.45 -6.12 8.75
N VAL A 49 4.61 -6.73 7.91
CA VAL A 49 5.01 -7.71 6.89
C VAL A 49 4.23 -7.50 5.58
N ILE A 50 4.94 -7.09 4.53
CA ILE A 50 4.34 -6.83 3.22
C ILE A 50 4.13 -8.15 2.48
N ASN A 51 2.90 -8.65 2.48
CA ASN A 51 2.56 -9.96 1.94
C ASN A 51 1.24 -9.95 1.15
N THR A 52 0.72 -11.14 0.80
CA THR A 52 -0.48 -11.27 -0.03
C THR A 52 -1.74 -10.65 0.61
N LEU A 53 -1.76 -10.46 1.94
CA LEU A 53 -2.81 -9.72 2.64
C LEU A 53 -2.85 -8.26 2.19
N ASP A 54 -1.70 -7.61 2.10
CA ASP A 54 -1.55 -6.24 1.61
C ASP A 54 -1.94 -6.13 0.13
N LEU A 55 -1.57 -7.12 -0.69
CA LEU A 55 -2.02 -7.16 -2.08
C LEU A 55 -3.55 -7.21 -2.22
N ASN A 56 -4.23 -7.91 -1.31
CA ASN A 56 -5.70 -7.97 -1.34
C ASN A 56 -6.33 -6.62 -0.98
N ILE A 57 -5.71 -5.86 -0.07
CA ILE A 57 -6.12 -4.48 0.24
C ILE A 57 -5.85 -3.57 -0.95
N TYR A 58 -4.62 -3.60 -1.49
CA TYR A 58 -4.23 -2.82 -2.67
C TYR A 58 -5.17 -3.04 -3.87
N LYS A 59 -5.60 -4.28 -4.13
CA LYS A 59 -6.56 -4.58 -5.20
C LYS A 59 -7.90 -3.86 -5.03
N GLY A 60 -8.32 -3.61 -3.79
CA GLY A 60 -9.51 -2.80 -3.49
C GLY A 60 -9.31 -1.31 -3.76
N LEU A 61 -8.06 -0.83 -3.75
CA LEU A 61 -7.69 0.55 -4.00
C LEU A 61 -7.33 0.83 -5.47
N HIS A 62 -6.95 -0.21 -6.22
CA HIS A 62 -6.50 -0.05 -7.59
C HIS A 62 -7.56 0.62 -8.48
N ARG A 63 -7.18 1.71 -9.15
CA ARG A 63 -8.04 2.59 -9.96
C ARG A 63 -9.06 3.41 -9.17
N LEU A 64 -9.00 3.40 -7.84
CA LEU A 64 -9.66 4.40 -7.01
C LEU A 64 -8.75 5.63 -6.90
N PRO A 65 -9.34 6.84 -6.71
CA PRO A 65 -8.54 7.99 -6.32
C PRO A 65 -7.72 7.68 -5.05
N PRO A 66 -6.51 8.25 -4.92
CA PRO A 66 -5.75 8.21 -3.67
C PRO A 66 -6.57 8.70 -2.48
N GLY A 67 -6.08 8.41 -1.29
CA GLY A 67 -6.76 8.67 -0.03
C GLY A 67 -7.39 10.08 0.10
N PRO A 68 -8.44 10.24 0.94
CA PRO A 68 -8.93 9.27 1.91
C PRO A 68 -10.22 8.60 1.41
N SER A 69 -10.12 7.75 0.38
CA SER A 69 -11.24 6.95 -0.16
C SER A 69 -11.90 6.01 0.86
N CYS A 70 -11.30 5.90 2.05
CA CYS A 70 -11.63 5.07 3.21
C CYS A 70 -12.24 5.87 4.37
N CYS A 71 -12.20 7.20 4.29
CA CYS A 71 -12.90 8.13 5.18
C CYS A 71 -13.82 9.04 4.36
N ALA A 72 -14.58 8.46 3.42
CA ALA A 72 -15.75 9.15 2.90
C ALA A 72 -16.72 9.38 4.08
N PRO A 73 -17.27 10.60 4.26
CA PRO A 73 -18.19 10.92 5.36
C PRO A 73 -19.48 10.10 5.33
#